data_AF-A0A3M6GN52-F1
#
_entry.id   AF-A0A3M6GN52-F1
#
_cell.length_a   1.000
_cell.length_b   1.000
_cell.length_c   1.000
_cell.angle_alpha   90.00
_cell.angle_beta   90.00
_cell.angle_gamma   90.00
#
_symmetry.space_group_name_H-M   'P 1'
#
loop_
_entity.id
_entity.type
_entity.pdbx_description
1 polymer ?
#
loop_
_entity_poly.entity_id
_entity_poly.type
_entity_poly.pdbx_seq_one_letter_code
_entity_poly.pdbx_strand_id
1 'polypeptide(L)'
;MFDGRLPDFNLGTFNGVSCDPELASRMEQVCAAAKDYSHVLNGRFKGGHITRHYGDPANNIHAVQLELAQSTYMEEFVPFHYRPDLAEPTRAVLKPLLETFIAWGQERFG
;
A
#
# COMPACT_ATOMS: atom_id res chain seq x y z
N MET A 1 3.20 -19.71 12.21
CA MET A 1 3.14 -18.31 12.70
C MET A 1 4.38 -17.61 12.17
N PHE A 2 4.29 -16.36 11.74
CA PHE A 2 5.41 -15.65 11.13
C PHE A 2 6.16 -14.88 12.22
N ASP A 3 7.49 -14.91 12.19
CA ASP A 3 8.31 -14.24 13.18
C ASP A 3 8.47 -12.75 12.86
N GLY A 4 8.39 -11.92 13.91
CA GLY A 4 8.59 -10.47 13.83
C GLY A 4 7.32 -9.65 13.57
N ARG A 5 7.46 -8.33 13.76
CA ARG A 5 6.39 -7.35 13.47
C ARG A 5 6.25 -7.19 11.95
N LEU A 6 5.02 -7.20 11.45
CA LEU A 6 4.73 -6.90 10.05
C LEU A 6 5.14 -5.45 9.72
N PRO A 7 5.67 -5.17 8.51
CA PRO A 7 5.81 -3.80 8.06
C PRO A 7 4.47 -3.06 8.12
N ASP A 8 4.50 -1.77 8.41
CA ASP A 8 3.30 -0.98 8.63
C ASP A 8 2.51 -0.79 7.33
N PHE A 9 3.21 -0.50 6.22
CA PHE A 9 2.66 -0.42 4.87
C PHE A 9 3.26 -1.52 3.96
N ASN A 10 2.44 -2.44 3.47
CA ASN A 10 2.91 -3.47 2.53
C ASN A 10 2.22 -3.26 1.18
N LEU A 11 3.00 -2.80 0.19
CA LEU A 11 2.55 -2.67 -1.19
C LEU A 11 2.78 -3.97 -1.95
N GLY A 12 1.80 -4.39 -2.75
CA GLY A 12 1.87 -5.59 -3.58
C GLY A 12 1.45 -5.32 -5.03
N THR A 13 2.33 -5.62 -5.99
CA THR A 13 2.13 -5.34 -7.43
C THR A 13 2.30 -6.58 -8.30
N PHE A 14 2.10 -7.75 -7.71
CA PHE A 14 2.42 -9.05 -8.27
C PHE A 14 3.86 -9.13 -8.79
N ASN A 15 4.83 -8.65 -8.01
CA ASN A 15 6.22 -8.47 -8.42
C ASN A 15 6.38 -7.60 -9.69
N GLY A 16 5.59 -6.54 -9.82
CA GLY A 16 5.66 -5.59 -10.94
C GLY A 16 4.83 -5.97 -12.16
N VAL A 17 4.01 -7.04 -12.09
CA VAL A 17 3.18 -7.49 -13.22
C VAL A 17 1.83 -6.78 -13.27
N SER A 18 1.28 -6.35 -12.13
CA SER A 18 -0.10 -5.85 -12.06
C SER A 18 -0.26 -4.34 -12.28
N CYS A 19 0.84 -3.59 -12.33
CA CYS A 19 0.81 -2.15 -12.56
C CYS A 19 2.07 -1.67 -13.29
N ASP A 20 2.09 -0.41 -13.71
CA ASP A 20 3.30 0.20 -14.27
C ASP A 20 4.39 0.33 -13.18
N PRO A 21 5.67 0.05 -13.47
CA PRO A 21 6.77 0.22 -12.52
C PRO A 21 6.92 1.64 -11.98
N GLU A 22 6.61 2.65 -12.78
CA GLU A 22 6.67 4.05 -12.35
C GLU A 22 5.65 4.33 -11.25
N LEU A 23 4.41 3.86 -11.43
CA LEU A 23 3.35 3.97 -10.42
C LEU A 23 3.78 3.31 -9.10
N ALA A 24 4.31 2.09 -9.17
CA ALA A 24 4.78 1.37 -7.99
C ALA A 24 5.89 2.14 -7.26
N SER A 25 6.86 2.69 -7.99
CA SER A 25 7.97 3.45 -7.43
C SER A 25 7.51 4.75 -6.77
N ARG A 26 6.60 5.51 -7.41
CA ARG A 26 6.05 6.75 -6.84
C ARG A 26 5.31 6.46 -5.53
N MET A 27 4.51 5.39 -5.48
CA MET A 27 3.82 4.98 -4.25
C MET A 27 4.79 4.54 -3.15
N GLU A 28 5.83 3.76 -3.49
CA GLU A 28 6.86 3.35 -2.53
C GLU A 28 7.59 4.57 -1.92
N GLN A 29 7.88 5.60 -2.73
CA GLN A 29 8.51 6.84 -2.25
C GLN A 29 7.65 7.59 -1.22
N VAL A 30 6.32 7.59 -1.36
CA VAL A 30 5.42 8.17 -0.36
C VAL A 30 5.56 7.42 0.98
N CYS A 31 5.57 6.08 0.94
CA CYS A 31 5.79 5.27 2.14
C CYS A 31 7.18 5.50 2.73
N ALA A 32 8.22 5.62 1.91
CA ALA A 32 9.59 5.88 2.35
C ALA A 32 9.77 7.26 2.99
N ALA A 33 8.95 8.25 2.62
CA ALA A 33 8.95 9.57 3.25
C ALA A 33 8.34 9.57 4.67
N ALA A 34 7.51 8.57 5.00
CA ALA A 34 6.89 8.42 6.30
C ALA A 34 7.85 7.74 7.30
N LYS A 35 8.83 8.50 7.82
CA LYS A 35 9.96 7.98 8.62
C LYS A 35 9.58 7.18 9.87
N ASP A 36 8.41 7.44 10.45
CA ASP A 36 7.92 6.75 11.65
C ASP A 36 7.25 5.40 11.33
N TYR A 37 7.18 5.04 10.05
CA TYR A 37 6.55 3.82 9.55
C TYR A 37 7.52 2.96 8.76
N SER A 38 7.43 1.67 9.00
CA SER A 38 8.08 0.67 8.16
C SER A 38 7.26 0.40 6.90
N HIS A 39 7.92 0.07 5.80
CA HIS A 39 7.24 -0.28 4.57
C HIS A 39 7.99 -1.37 3.80
N VAL A 40 7.29 -2.01 2.87
CA VAL A 40 7.89 -2.93 1.91
C VAL A 40 7.08 -2.97 0.63
N LEU A 41 7.76 -3.08 -0.52
CA LEU A 41 7.16 -3.39 -1.81
C LEU A 41 7.42 -4.86 -2.17
N ASN A 42 6.35 -5.59 -2.51
CA ASN A 42 6.40 -7.01 -2.89
C ASN A 42 7.14 -7.89 -1.86
N GLY A 43 6.96 -7.59 -0.58
CA GLY A 43 7.47 -8.41 0.52
C GLY A 43 6.70 -9.72 0.65
N ARG A 44 6.15 -9.99 1.84
CA ARG A 44 5.29 -11.17 2.05
C ARG A 44 3.99 -11.08 1.23
N PHE A 45 3.40 -9.88 1.17
CA PHE A 45 2.15 -9.62 0.47
C PHE A 45 2.43 -9.04 -0.90
N LYS A 46 2.60 -9.92 -1.88
CA LYS A 46 2.97 -9.53 -3.25
C LYS A 46 1.80 -9.08 -4.10
N GLY A 47 0.57 -9.06 -3.59
CA GLY A 47 -0.65 -8.93 -4.39
C GLY A 47 -1.41 -10.26 -4.49
N GLY A 48 -2.70 -10.20 -4.18
CA GLY A 48 -3.63 -11.32 -4.09
C GLY A 48 -4.39 -11.58 -5.38
N HIS A 49 -5.52 -12.28 -5.30
CA HIS A 49 -6.30 -12.69 -6.47
C HIS A 49 -6.70 -11.50 -7.35
N ILE A 50 -7.22 -10.43 -6.77
CA ILE A 50 -7.68 -9.25 -7.52
C ILE A 50 -6.52 -8.63 -8.30
N THR A 51 -5.41 -8.34 -7.62
CA THR A 51 -4.21 -7.75 -8.23
C THR A 51 -3.64 -8.60 -9.35
N ARG A 52 -3.62 -9.93 -9.18
CA ARG A 52 -3.07 -10.87 -10.18
C ARG A 52 -3.99 -11.09 -11.37
N HIS A 53 -5.29 -11.08 -11.16
CA HIS A 53 -6.26 -11.46 -12.18
C HIS A 53 -6.71 -10.25 -13.00
N TYR A 54 -6.86 -9.09 -12.37
CA TYR A 54 -7.37 -7.88 -13.02
C TYR A 54 -6.29 -6.84 -13.33
N GLY A 55 -5.08 -6.98 -12.78
CA GLY A 55 -3.96 -6.15 -13.22
C GLY A 55 -3.56 -6.53 -14.65
N ASP A 56 -3.75 -5.59 -15.58
CA ASP A 56 -3.43 -5.74 -17.00
C ASP A 56 -2.86 -4.42 -17.55
N PRO A 57 -1.58 -4.11 -17.24
CA PRO A 57 -0.96 -2.86 -17.65
C PRO A 57 -0.93 -2.66 -19.17
N ALA A 58 -0.94 -3.74 -19.96
CA ALA A 58 -0.96 -3.67 -21.42
C ALA A 58 -2.27 -3.08 -21.96
N ASN A 59 -3.36 -3.22 -21.20
CA ASN A 59 -4.67 -2.63 -21.49
C ASN A 59 -5.01 -1.45 -20.57
N ASN A 60 -3.99 -0.80 -19.98
CA ASN A 60 -4.11 0.34 -19.07
C ASN A 60 -4.92 0.06 -17.79
N ILE A 61 -4.99 -1.21 -17.35
CA ILE A 61 -5.61 -1.58 -16.07
C ILE A 61 -4.51 -1.83 -15.05
N HIS A 62 -4.37 -0.92 -14.08
CA HIS A 62 -3.32 -0.98 -13.07
C HIS A 62 -3.91 -1.31 -11.70
N ALA A 63 -3.42 -2.38 -11.07
CA ALA A 63 -3.86 -2.82 -9.76
C ALA A 63 -2.67 -2.85 -8.79
N VAL A 64 -2.85 -2.24 -7.62
CA VAL A 64 -1.89 -2.26 -6.51
C VAL A 64 -2.64 -2.69 -5.26
N GLN A 65 -2.08 -3.63 -4.51
CA GLN A 65 -2.57 -4.02 -3.19
C GLN A 65 -1.86 -3.20 -2.12
N LEU A 66 -2.60 -2.80 -1.09
CA LEU A 66 -2.07 -2.23 0.15
C LEU A 66 -2.58 -3.04 1.34
N GLU A 67 -1.68 -3.58 2.15
CA GLU A 67 -1.99 -4.15 3.47
C GLU A 67 -1.41 -3.25 4.56
N LEU A 68 -2.24 -2.92 5.57
CA LEU A 68 -1.85 -2.13 6.74
C LEU A 68 -1.73 -3.01 7.98
N ALA A 69 -0.65 -2.85 8.76
CA ALA A 69 -0.56 -3.47 10.08
C ALA A 69 -1.62 -2.87 11.03
N GLN A 70 -2.32 -3.72 11.78
CA GLN A 70 -3.40 -3.29 12.69
C GLN A 70 -2.90 -2.33 13.77
N SER A 71 -1.68 -2.56 14.28
CA SER A 71 -1.00 -1.67 15.24
C SER A 71 -0.83 -0.21 14.78
N THR A 72 -1.14 0.12 13.52
CA THR A 72 -1.10 1.50 13.00
C THR A 72 -2.43 2.24 13.14
N TYR A 73 -3.51 1.58 13.56
CA TYR A 73 -4.84 2.21 13.66
C TYR A 73 -5.78 1.59 14.71
N MET A 74 -5.42 0.47 15.32
CA MET A 74 -6.27 -0.23 16.30
C MET A 74 -5.48 -1.10 17.27
N GLU A 75 -6.13 -1.53 18.34
CA GLU A 75 -5.62 -2.57 19.25
C GLU A 75 -5.63 -3.94 18.56
N GLU A 76 -4.54 -4.71 18.71
CA GLU A 76 -4.39 -6.06 18.11
C GLU A 76 -4.98 -7.18 18.98
N PHE A 77 -5.74 -6.81 20.03
CA PHE A 77 -6.38 -7.72 20.96
C PHE A 77 -7.84 -7.33 21.17
N VAL A 78 -8.69 -8.31 21.50
CA VAL A 78 -10.12 -8.11 21.76
C VAL A 78 -10.31 -7.03 22.85
N PRO A 79 -11.18 -6.03 22.63
CA PRO A 79 -12.22 -5.98 21.60
C PRO A 79 -11.83 -5.24 20.30
N PHE A 80 -10.53 -5.08 20.04
CA PHE A 80 -9.98 -4.50 18.82
C PHE A 80 -10.38 -3.04 18.62
N HIS A 81 -10.27 -2.23 19.69
CA HIS A 81 -10.69 -0.83 19.62
C HIS A 81 -9.92 -0.07 18.55
N TYR A 82 -10.65 0.71 17.77
CA TYR A 82 -10.05 1.72 16.90
C TYR A 82 -9.31 2.76 17.75
N ARG A 83 -8.12 3.16 17.29
CA ARG A 83 -7.24 4.11 17.98
C ARG A 83 -7.05 5.35 17.11
N PRO A 84 -7.88 6.40 17.30
CA PRO A 84 -7.77 7.64 16.53
C PRO A 84 -6.38 8.25 16.58
N ASP A 85 -5.72 8.18 17.74
CA ASP A 85 -4.37 8.70 17.94
C ASP A 85 -3.29 8.00 17.10
N LEU A 86 -3.50 6.75 16.69
CA LEU A 86 -2.62 6.04 15.75
C LEU A 86 -3.11 6.20 14.31
N ALA A 87 -4.41 6.12 14.12
CA ALA A 87 -5.03 6.12 12.81
C ALA A 87 -4.96 7.48 12.11
N GLU A 88 -5.02 8.60 12.83
CA GLU A 88 -4.91 9.95 12.26
C GLU A 88 -3.56 10.18 11.59
N PRO A 89 -2.40 9.93 12.25
CA PRO A 89 -1.10 9.92 11.59
C PRO A 89 -1.04 8.97 10.38
N THR A 90 -1.58 7.76 10.50
CA THR A 90 -1.60 6.78 9.41
C THR A 90 -2.40 7.30 8.20
N ARG A 91 -3.53 7.96 8.44
CA ARG A 91 -4.34 8.60 7.39
C ARG A 91 -3.61 9.74 6.70
N ALA A 92 -2.75 10.47 7.41
CA ALA A 92 -1.93 11.52 6.82
C ALA A 92 -0.90 10.97 5.81
N VAL A 93 -0.52 9.69 5.91
CA VAL A 93 0.31 8.98 4.92
C VAL A 93 -0.55 8.37 3.80
N LEU A 94 -1.71 7.80 4.13
CA LEU A 94 -2.62 7.22 3.13
C LEU A 94 -3.13 8.24 2.10
N LYS A 95 -3.37 9.48 2.55
CA LYS A 95 -3.85 10.54 1.66
C LYS A 95 -2.88 10.82 0.49
N PRO A 96 -1.61 11.20 0.70
CA PRO A 96 -0.68 11.42 -0.39
C PRO A 96 -0.45 10.14 -1.20
N LEU A 97 -0.52 8.95 -0.60
CA LEU A 97 -0.38 7.68 -1.33
C LEU A 97 -1.47 7.51 -2.41
N LEU A 98 -2.72 7.82 -2.05
CA LEU A 98 -3.85 7.80 -2.99
C LEU A 98 -3.81 8.96 -3.99
N GLU A 99 -3.44 10.16 -3.54
CA GLU A 99 -3.25 11.32 -4.43
C GLU A 99 -2.17 11.04 -5.48
N THR A 100 -1.06 10.39 -5.11
CA THR A 100 -0.01 9.96 -6.04
C THR A 100 -0.54 8.96 -7.07
N PHE A 101 -1.35 7.98 -6.66
CA PHE A 101 -1.97 7.02 -7.59
C PHE A 101 -2.86 7.74 -8.62
N ILE A 102 -3.72 8.65 -8.13
CA ILE A 102 -4.66 9.40 -8.97
C ILE A 102 -3.90 10.32 -9.93
N ALA A 103 -2.94 11.09 -9.42
CA ALA A 103 -2.15 12.03 -10.22
C ALA A 103 -1.37 11.31 -11.33
N TRP A 104 -0.74 10.17 -11.02
CA TRP A 104 -0.07 9.36 -12.05
C TRP A 104 -1.05 8.91 -13.14
N GLY A 105 -2.25 8.45 -12.78
CA GLY A 105 -3.27 8.07 -13.76
C GLY A 105 -3.71 9.25 -14.64
N GLN A 106 -3.86 10.44 -14.06
CA GLN A 106 -4.19 11.67 -14.80
C GLN A 106 -3.06 12.10 -15.73
N GLU A 107 -1.80 12.05 -15.29
CA GLU A 107 -0.64 12.37 -16.13
C GLU A 107 -0.49 11.39 -17.31
N ARG A 108 -0.84 10.12 -17.09
CA ARG A 108 -0.60 9.05 -18.07
C ARG A 108 -1.72 8.87 -19.08
N PHE A 109 -2.96 9.16 -18.69
CA PHE A 109 -4.19 8.87 -19.46
C PHE A 109 -5.19 10.02 -19.57
N GLY A 110 -4.94 11.15 -18.90
CA GLY A 110 -5.79 12.35 -18.93
C GLY A 110 -5.56 13.24 -20.13
#